data_AF-R6PSW0-F1
#
_entry.id   AF-R6PSW0-F1
#
_cell.length_a   1.000
_cell.length_b   1.000
_cell.length_c   1.000
_cell.angle_alpha   90.00
_cell.angle_beta   90.00
_cell.angle_gamma   90.00
#
_symmetry.space_group_name_H-M   'P 1'
#
loop_
_entity.id
_entity.type
_entity.pdbx_description
1 polymer ?
#
loop_
_entity_poly.entity_id
_entity_poly.type
_entity_poly.pdbx_seq_one_letter_code
_entity_poly.pdbx_strand_id
1 'polypeptide(L)'
;MEKYLNAAKVFYYGKIRKPVKTADDALVEQIRDTYARLLGAYNRFEMESNEDLLDSVIYEIQSLKALYRYLIKKAQREGVKCREINVYGREVI
;
A
#
# COMPACT_ATOMS: atom_id res chain seq x y z
N MET A 1 -40.74 -8.92 22.35
CA MET A 1 -39.46 -8.34 22.82
C MET A 1 -38.22 -9.03 22.21
N GLU A 2 -38.15 -10.36 22.12
CA GLU A 2 -36.99 -11.08 21.55
C GLU A 2 -36.65 -10.75 20.08
N LYS A 3 -37.66 -10.45 19.25
CA LYS A 3 -37.47 -10.14 17.82
C LYS A 3 -36.64 -8.87 17.58
N TYR A 4 -36.80 -7.88 18.46
CA TYR A 4 -36.05 -6.61 18.40
C TYR A 4 -34.62 -6.77 18.95
N LEU A 5 -34.44 -7.65 19.95
CA LEU A 5 -33.12 -7.96 20.51
C LEU A 5 -32.22 -8.66 19.48
N ASN A 6 -32.78 -9.56 18.67
CA ASN A 6 -32.04 -10.23 17.60
C ASN A 6 -31.67 -9.29 16.45
N ALA A 7 -32.56 -8.37 16.06
CA ALA A 7 -32.25 -7.36 15.04
C ALA A 7 -31.12 -6.42 15.50
N ALA A 8 -31.15 -5.99 16.77
CA ALA A 8 -30.09 -5.18 17.36
C ALA A 8 -28.76 -5.93 17.43
N LYS A 9 -28.75 -7.22 17.80
CA LYS A 9 -27.54 -8.06 17.77
C LYS A 9 -26.99 -8.20 16.36
N VAL A 10 -27.82 -8.53 15.36
CA VAL A 10 -27.38 -8.63 13.96
C VAL A 10 -26.80 -7.31 13.45
N PHE A 11 -27.43 -6.19 13.79
CA PHE A 11 -26.95 -4.85 13.43
C PHE A 11 -25.62 -4.50 14.12
N TYR A 12 -25.48 -4.82 15.41
CA TYR A 12 -24.29 -4.52 16.20
C TYR A 12 -23.09 -5.40 15.79
N TYR A 13 -23.30 -6.71 15.61
CA TYR A 13 -22.28 -7.63 15.09
C TYR A 13 -21.92 -7.34 13.62
N GLY A 14 -22.84 -6.79 12.83
CA GLY A 14 -22.58 -6.33 11.47
C GLY A 14 -21.64 -5.12 11.39
N LYS A 15 -21.68 -4.22 12.38
CA LYS A 15 -20.80 -3.02 12.45
C LYS A 15 -19.39 -3.30 12.96
N ILE A 16 -19.17 -4.39 13.71
CA ILE A 16 -17.86 -4.69 14.33
C ILE A 16 -16.96 -5.54 13.42
N ARG A 17 -17.49 -6.14 12.35
CA ARG A 17 -16.66 -6.84 11.37
C ARG A 17 -15.91 -5.81 10.53
N LYS A 18 -14.62 -5.58 10.84
CA LYS A 18 -13.69 -5.02 9.86
C LYS A 18 -13.87 -5.81 8.56
N PRO A 19 -14.00 -5.15 7.39
CA PRO A 19 -14.12 -5.88 6.13
C PRO A 19 -12.96 -6.87 6.04
N VAL A 20 -13.26 -8.11 5.68
CA VAL A 20 -12.23 -9.12 5.43
C VAL A 20 -11.34 -8.56 4.32
N LYS A 21 -10.06 -8.30 4.61
CA LYS A 21 -9.11 -7.82 3.60
C LYS A 21 -9.10 -8.81 2.45
N THR A 22 -9.47 -8.33 1.27
CA THR A 22 -9.38 -9.10 0.03
C THR A 22 -7.92 -9.21 -0.42
N ALA A 23 -7.63 -10.11 -1.36
CA ALA A 23 -6.31 -10.18 -1.98
C ALA A 23 -5.94 -8.84 -2.65
N ASP A 24 -6.93 -8.17 -3.25
CA ASP A 24 -6.80 -6.86 -3.86
C ASP A 24 -6.41 -5.80 -2.81
N ASP A 25 -7.08 -5.78 -1.65
CA ASP A 25 -6.74 -4.85 -0.56
C ASP A 25 -5.31 -5.04 -0.07
N ALA A 26 -4.86 -6.30 0.02
CA ALA A 26 -3.50 -6.62 0.43
C ALA A 26 -2.45 -6.20 -0.62
N LEU A 27 -2.78 -6.28 -1.92
CA LEU A 27 -1.91 -5.81 -3.00
C LEU A 27 -1.81 -4.28 -3.01
N VAL A 28 -2.93 -3.58 -2.85
CA VAL A 28 -2.98 -2.12 -2.74
C VAL A 28 -2.17 -1.64 -1.53
N GLU A 29 -2.32 -2.29 -0.38
CA GLU A 29 -1.54 -1.97 0.82
C GLU A 29 -0.03 -2.17 0.61
N GLN A 30 0.38 -3.23 -0.08
CA GLN A 30 1.78 -3.46 -0.44
C GLN A 30 2.33 -2.38 -1.37
N ILE A 31 1.53 -1.93 -2.34
CA ILE A 31 1.90 -0.83 -3.25
C ILE A 31 2.12 0.45 -2.45
N ARG A 32 1.19 0.79 -1.55
CA ARG A 32 1.27 1.97 -0.67
C ARG A 32 2.49 1.93 0.24
N ASP A 33 2.71 0.82 0.92
CA ASP A 33 3.86 0.65 1.82
C ASP A 33 5.18 0.80 1.06
N THR A 34 5.29 0.12 -0.09
CA THR A 34 6.50 0.20 -0.93
C THR A 34 6.76 1.63 -1.39
N TYR A 35 5.70 2.37 -1.75
CA TYR A 35 5.80 3.78 -2.14
C TYR A 35 6.24 4.68 -0.98
N ALA A 36 5.64 4.52 0.20
CA ALA A 36 6.01 5.29 1.39
C ALA A 36 7.47 5.05 1.79
N ARG A 37 7.92 3.80 1.73
CA ARG A 37 9.32 3.42 1.96
C ARG A 37 10.25 4.04 0.93
N LEU A 38 9.84 4.07 -0.34
CA LEU A 38 10.61 4.69 -1.42
C LEU A 38 10.78 6.20 -1.19
N LEU A 39 9.72 6.91 -0.82
CA LEU A 39 9.81 8.33 -0.44
C LEU A 39 10.72 8.53 0.78
N GLY A 40 10.59 7.67 1.79
CA GLY A 40 11.47 7.73 2.96
C GLY A 40 12.95 7.51 2.61
N ALA A 41 13.25 6.59 1.68
CA ALA A 41 14.60 6.35 1.20
C ALA A 41 15.15 7.54 0.40
N TYR A 42 14.33 8.18 -0.44
CA TYR A 42 14.71 9.41 -1.13
C TYR A 42 15.03 10.55 -0.16
N ASN A 43 14.19 10.77 0.85
CA ASN A 43 14.47 11.79 1.87
C ASN A 43 15.77 11.50 2.63
N ARG A 44 16.05 10.23 2.97
CA ARG A 44 17.33 9.87 3.61
C ARG A 44 18.51 10.13 2.69
N PHE A 45 18.40 9.77 1.42
CA PHE A 45 19.45 10.03 0.44
C PHE A 45 19.79 11.52 0.34
N GLU A 46 18.78 12.40 0.35
CA GLU A 46 18.98 13.85 0.29
C GLU A 46 19.64 14.42 1.55
N MET A 47 19.45 13.78 2.70
CA MET A 47 19.98 14.26 3.99
C MET A 47 21.32 13.60 4.39
N GLU A 48 21.68 12.48 3.77
CA GLU A 48 22.85 11.68 4.15
C GLU A 48 24.14 12.30 3.60
N SER A 49 25.12 12.49 4.48
CA SER A 49 26.44 13.04 4.13
C SER A 49 27.54 11.99 4.19
N ASN A 50 27.25 10.82 4.76
CA ASN A 50 28.19 9.71 4.85
C ASN A 50 28.16 8.89 3.55
N GLU A 51 29.28 8.89 2.84
CA GLU A 51 29.44 8.24 1.53
C GLU A 51 29.21 6.73 1.57
N ASP A 52 29.65 6.04 2.63
CA ASP A 52 29.43 4.59 2.80
C ASP A 52 27.94 4.25 3.01
N LEU A 53 27.18 5.17 3.62
CA LEU A 53 25.74 5.01 3.83
C LEU A 53 24.94 5.39 2.57
N LEU A 54 25.44 6.31 1.75
CA LEU A 54 24.80 6.70 0.50
C LEU A 54 24.66 5.52 -0.46
N ASP A 55 25.71 4.70 -0.62
CA ASP A 55 25.64 3.50 -1.46
C ASP A 55 24.54 2.54 -0.99
N SER A 56 24.45 2.29 0.32
CA SER A 56 23.38 1.48 0.90
C SER A 56 21.99 2.04 0.58
N VAL A 57 21.80 3.35 0.71
CA VAL A 57 20.52 4.00 0.40
C VAL A 57 20.21 3.96 -1.10
N ILE A 58 21.22 4.09 -1.98
CA ILE A 58 21.06 3.95 -3.43
C ILE A 58 20.55 2.54 -3.77
N TYR A 59 21.18 1.50 -3.23
CA TYR A 59 20.73 0.11 -3.45
C TYR A 59 19.30 -0.10 -2.94
N GLU A 60 18.97 0.45 -1.78
CA GLU A 60 17.61 0.40 -1.24
C GLU A 60 16.60 1.05 -2.20
N ILE A 61 16.87 2.27 -2.68
CA ILE A 61 16.03 2.99 -3.66
C ILE A 61 15.82 2.15 -4.92
N GLN A 62 16.88 1.56 -5.49
CA GLN A 62 16.75 0.75 -6.70
C GLN A 62 15.90 -0.51 -6.46
N SER A 63 16.07 -1.15 -5.31
CA SER A 63 15.28 -2.33 -4.93
C SER A 63 13.79 -1.99 -4.76
N LEU A 64 13.48 -0.89 -4.09
CA LEU A 64 12.11 -0.40 -3.87
C LEU A 64 11.45 0.02 -5.19
N LYS A 65 12.19 0.67 -6.10
CA LYS A 65 11.69 0.99 -7.44
C LYS A 65 11.38 -0.27 -8.25
N ALA A 66 12.23 -1.29 -8.19
CA ALA A 66 11.99 -2.55 -8.87
C ALA A 66 10.74 -3.26 -8.33
N LEU A 67 10.61 -3.32 -7.00
CA LEU A 67 9.44 -3.89 -6.34
C LEU A 67 8.16 -3.13 -6.69
N TYR A 68 8.16 -1.80 -6.59
CA TYR A 68 7.02 -0.96 -6.92
C TYR A 68 6.55 -1.19 -8.37
N ARG A 69 7.48 -1.18 -9.35
CA ARG A 69 7.15 -1.48 -10.75
C ARG A 69 6.53 -2.87 -10.92
N TYR A 70 7.05 -3.86 -10.22
CA TYR A 70 6.49 -5.22 -10.26
C TYR A 70 5.07 -5.26 -9.70
N LEU A 71 4.83 -4.63 -8.54
CA LEU A 71 3.51 -4.63 -7.89
C LEU A 71 2.47 -3.90 -8.74
N ILE A 72 2.83 -2.78 -9.37
CA ILE A 72 1.94 -2.09 -10.33
C ILE A 72 1.58 -3.00 -11.51
N LYS A 73 2.57 -3.66 -12.12
CA LYS A 73 2.31 -4.61 -13.22
C LYS A 73 1.48 -5.82 -12.75
N LYS A 74 1.62 -6.23 -11.48
CA LYS A 74 0.80 -7.28 -10.89
C LYS A 74 -0.66 -6.82 -10.74
N ALA A 75 -0.89 -5.64 -10.16
CA ALA A 75 -2.23 -5.07 -10.00
C ALA A 75 -2.95 -4.92 -11.34
N GLN A 76 -2.24 -4.44 -12.37
CA GLN A 76 -2.77 -4.34 -13.74
C GLN A 76 -3.20 -5.70 -14.32
N ARG A 77 -2.40 -6.76 -14.10
CA ARG A 77 -2.73 -8.12 -14.57
C ARG A 77 -3.90 -8.73 -13.83
N GLU A 78 -4.04 -8.41 -12.54
CA GLU A 78 -5.11 -8.91 -11.68
C GLU A 78 -6.40 -8.07 -11.81
N GLY A 79 -6.39 -6.98 -12.58
CA GLY A 79 -7.54 -6.11 -12.78
C GLY A 79 -7.91 -5.31 -11.53
N VAL A 80 -6.99 -5.20 -10.57
CA VAL A 80 -7.18 -4.44 -9.34
C VAL A 80 -7.22 -2.97 -9.70
N LYS A 81 -8.34 -2.31 -9.43
CA LYS A 81 -8.48 -0.87 -9.64
C LYS A 81 -7.83 -0.12 -8.49
N CYS A 82 -6.55 0.21 -8.63
CA CYS A 82 -5.83 0.98 -7.64
C CYS A 82 -6.05 2.46 -7.97
N ARG A 83 -6.98 3.13 -7.30
CA ARG A 83 -7.18 4.57 -7.50
C ARG A 83 -6.06 5.37 -6.81
N GLU A 84 -4.81 5.18 -7.23
CA GLU A 84 -3.64 5.84 -6.68
C GLU A 84 -2.84 6.60 -7.73
N ILE A 85 -2.32 7.73 -7.29
CA ILE A 85 -1.53 8.67 -8.07
C ILE A 85 -0.08 8.21 -7.95
N ASN A 86 0.60 7.94 -9.07
CA ASN A 86 2.02 7.60 -9.04
C ASN A 86 2.91 8.83 -8.70
N VAL A 87 4.22 8.61 -8.49
CA VAL A 87 5.24 9.67 -8.28
C VAL A 87 5.22 10.80 -9.34
N TYR A 88 4.53 10.61 -10.47
CA TYR A 88 4.41 11.57 -11.58
C TYR A 88 3.04 12.22 -11.68
N GLY A 89 2.18 12.11 -10.66
CA GLY A 89 0.85 12.72 -10.70
C GLY A 89 -0.13 12.04 -11.65
N ARG A 90 0.15 10.82 -12.13
CA ARG A 90 -0.74 10.10 -13.06
C ARG A 90 -1.53 9.02 -12.33
N GLU A 91 -2.83 8.95 -12.63
CA GLU A 91 -3.68 7.82 -12.25
C GLU A 91 -3.08 6.52 -12.80
N VAL A 92 -2.87 5.55 -11.92
CA VAL A 92 -2.47 4.20 -12.33
C VAL A 92 -3.55 3.24 -11.92
N ILE A 93 -4.47 2.99 -12.88
CA ILE A 93 -5.46 1.90 -13.02
C ILE A 93 -5.81 1.16 -11.73
#